data_AF-A0A389MKJ1-F1
#
_entry.id   AF-A0A389MKJ1-F1
#
_cell.length_a   1.000
_cell.length_b   1.000
_cell.length_c   1.000
_cell.angle_alpha   90.00
_cell.angle_beta   90.00
_cell.angle_gamma   90.00
#
_symmetry.space_group_name_H-M   'P 1'
#
loop_
_entity.id
_entity.type
_entity.pdbx_description
1 polymer ?
#
loop_
_entity_poly.entity_id
_entity_poly.type
_entity_poly.pdbx_seq_one_letter_code
_entity_poly.pdbx_strand_id
1 'polypeptide(L)'
;MIGLPGDEVAYLNKKLSINGKPSPITQLPDFFDEEFLRYAKHFQETTGERSYQLLNDDDRPAFISGADNFSFRENCNYSTEGVVCKVPAGHYFMMGDNRDNSLDSRYWGFVPEKNIVGKAFFVWMNFGNFKRIGSFN
;
A
#
# COMPACT_ATOMS: atom_id res chain seq x y z
N MET A 1 -0.97 4.23 -5.67
CA MET A 1 -1.47 5.52 -5.14
C MET A 1 -2.79 5.28 -4.47
N ILE A 2 -2.93 5.71 -3.22
CA ILE A 2 -4.12 5.46 -2.42
C ILE A 2 -4.77 6.78 -1.92
N GLY A 3 -3.98 7.73 -1.40
CA GLY A 3 -4.51 9.01 -0.88
C GLY A 3 -4.07 10.22 -1.70
N LEU A 4 -5.00 11.14 -1.95
CA LEU A 4 -4.81 12.43 -2.62
C LEU A 4 -4.57 13.55 -1.59
N PRO A 5 -4.02 14.71 -2.01
CA PRO A 5 -3.90 15.88 -1.14
C PRO A 5 -5.21 16.20 -0.40
N GLY A 6 -5.14 16.31 0.93
CA GLY A 6 -6.28 16.59 1.79
C GLY A 6 -7.09 15.37 2.23
N ASP A 7 -6.83 14.17 1.69
CA ASP A 7 -7.49 12.95 2.17
C ASP A 7 -7.04 12.60 3.59
N GLU A 8 -7.95 12.05 4.38
CA GLU A 8 -7.60 11.26 5.55
C GLU A 8 -7.54 9.78 5.15
N VAL A 9 -6.35 9.18 5.26
CA VAL A 9 -6.13 7.77 4.93
C VAL A 9 -5.91 7.01 6.22
N ALA A 10 -6.74 6.00 6.48
CA ALA A 10 -6.57 5.10 7.60
C ALA A 10 -6.28 3.68 7.09
N TYR A 11 -5.20 3.08 7.59
CA TYR A 11 -4.93 1.66 7.40
C TYR A 11 -4.86 1.02 8.79
N LEU A 12 -6.00 0.44 9.19
CA LEU A 12 -6.22 -0.08 10.53
C LEU A 12 -6.66 -1.54 10.44
N ASN A 13 -6.04 -2.42 11.23
CA ASN A 13 -6.32 -3.86 11.24
C ASN A 13 -6.31 -4.46 9.82
N LYS A 14 -5.31 -4.05 9.03
CA LYS A 14 -5.09 -4.43 7.63
C LYS A 14 -6.21 -4.02 6.65
N LYS A 15 -7.08 -3.08 7.06
CA LYS A 15 -8.18 -2.55 6.24
C LYS A 15 -7.93 -1.08 5.95
N LEU A 16 -8.12 -0.71 4.68
CA LEU A 16 -7.99 0.66 4.21
C LEU A 16 -9.35 1.39 4.29
N SER A 17 -9.32 2.65 4.71
CA SER A 17 -10.41 3.60 4.49
C SER A 17 -9.86 4.97 4.05
N ILE A 18 -10.65 5.68 3.25
CA ILE A 18 -10.33 7.02 2.76
C ILE A 18 -11.49 7.95 3.13
N ASN A 19 -11.20 9.02 3.87
CA ASN A 19 -12.20 9.97 4.37
C ASN A 19 -13.34 9.27 5.11
N GLY A 20 -13.00 8.30 5.97
CA GLY A 20 -13.94 7.48 6.73
C GLY A 20 -14.70 6.41 5.92
N LYS A 21 -14.53 6.34 4.59
CA LYS A 21 -15.18 5.34 3.74
C LYS A 21 -14.28 4.12 3.59
N PRO A 22 -14.66 2.93 4.11
CA PRO A 22 -13.87 1.73 3.96
C PRO A 22 -13.76 1.32 2.50
N SER A 23 -12.57 0.88 2.10
CA SER A 23 -12.32 0.30 0.79
C SER A 23 -12.83 -1.14 0.77
N PRO A 24 -13.82 -1.50 -0.06
CA PRO A 24 -14.32 -2.88 -0.12
C PRO A 24 -13.22 -3.85 -0.52
N ILE A 25 -13.19 -5.01 0.14
CA ILE A 25 -12.28 -6.12 -0.17
C ILE A 25 -13.07 -7.38 -0.50
N THR A 26 -12.59 -8.12 -1.49
CA THR A 26 -13.06 -9.47 -1.83
C THR A 26 -11.88 -10.43 -1.69
N GLN A 27 -12.04 -11.50 -0.92
CA GLN A 27 -11.01 -12.53 -0.80
C GLN A 27 -10.91 -13.34 -2.10
N LEU A 28 -9.67 -13.52 -2.56
CA LEU A 28 -9.30 -14.37 -3.68
C LEU A 28 -8.59 -15.63 -3.13
N PRO A 29 -8.35 -16.67 -3.97
CA PRO A 29 -7.53 -17.80 -3.55
C PRO A 29 -6.16 -17.34 -3.04
N ASP A 30 -5.72 -17.90 -1.93
CA ASP A 30 -4.44 -17.59 -1.30
C ASP A 30 -3.29 -17.71 -2.32
N PHE A 31 -2.39 -16.74 -2.31
CA PHE A 31 -1.27 -16.67 -3.24
C PHE A 31 -0.09 -17.44 -2.67
N PHE A 32 0.43 -18.43 -3.41
CA PHE A 32 1.65 -19.13 -3.03
C PHE A 32 2.87 -18.32 -3.47
N ASP A 33 3.61 -17.80 -2.49
CA ASP A 33 4.88 -17.12 -2.73
C ASP A 33 6.01 -18.15 -2.83
N GLU A 34 6.45 -18.44 -4.06
CA GLU A 34 7.52 -19.40 -4.34
C GLU A 34 8.88 -18.99 -3.77
N GLU A 35 9.13 -17.68 -3.57
CA GLU A 35 10.40 -17.17 -3.06
C GLU A 35 10.54 -17.44 -1.56
N PHE A 36 9.44 -17.30 -0.82
CA PHE A 36 9.41 -17.49 0.63
C PHE A 36 8.74 -18.79 1.07
N LEU A 37 8.32 -19.64 0.12
CA LEU A 37 7.61 -20.91 0.32
C LEU A 37 6.44 -20.81 1.31
N ARG A 38 5.65 -19.73 1.19
CA ARG A 38 4.53 -19.43 2.11
C ARG A 38 3.29 -18.95 1.36
N TYR A 39 2.13 -19.12 1.98
CA TYR A 39 0.88 -18.56 1.47
C TYR A 39 0.66 -17.16 2.03
N ALA A 40 0.36 -16.21 1.15
CA ALA A 40 -0.15 -14.90 1.51
C ALA A 40 -1.65 -14.84 1.21
N LYS A 41 -2.40 -14.14 2.05
CA LYS A 41 -3.79 -13.84 1.78
C LYS A 41 -3.88 -12.87 0.61
N HIS A 42 -4.69 -13.23 -0.36
CA HIS A 42 -4.86 -12.47 -1.58
C HIS A 42 -6.25 -11.85 -1.61
N PHE A 43 -6.31 -10.55 -1.91
CA PHE A 43 -7.56 -9.83 -1.97
C PHE A 43 -7.62 -8.95 -3.20
N GLN A 44 -8.83 -8.66 -3.64
CA GLN A 44 -9.13 -7.54 -4.52
C GLN A 44 -9.74 -6.40 -3.70
N GLU A 45 -9.13 -5.22 -3.75
CA GLU A 45 -9.58 -4.00 -3.05
C GLU A 45 -10.00 -2.94 -4.06
N THR A 46 -11.14 -2.29 -3.82
CA THR A 46 -11.71 -1.27 -4.72
C THR A 46 -11.67 0.13 -4.10
N THR A 47 -10.93 1.05 -4.70
CA THR A 47 -10.91 2.47 -4.31
C THR A 47 -11.49 3.32 -5.45
N GLY A 48 -12.66 3.93 -5.23
CA GLY A 48 -13.37 4.65 -6.28
C GLY A 48 -13.76 3.71 -7.43
N GLU A 49 -13.32 4.01 -8.65
CA GLU A 49 -13.61 3.21 -9.86
C GLU A 49 -12.55 2.14 -10.18
N ARG A 50 -11.50 2.02 -9.35
CA ARG A 50 -10.38 1.11 -9.62
C ARG A 50 -10.31 -0.02 -8.62
N SER A 51 -10.02 -1.20 -9.13
CA SER A 51 -9.73 -2.39 -8.33
C SER A 51 -8.26 -2.77 -8.47
N TYR A 52 -7.67 -3.21 -7.35
CA TYR A 52 -6.29 -3.67 -7.28
C TYR A 52 -6.23 -5.00 -6.53
N GLN A 53 -5.30 -5.85 -6.92
CA GLN A 53 -4.95 -7.03 -6.14
C GLN A 53 -3.90 -6.67 -5.10
N LEU A 54 -4.03 -7.25 -3.91
CA LEU A 54 -3.09 -7.02 -2.81
C LEU A 54 -2.85 -8.32 -2.04
N LEU A 55 -1.69 -8.38 -1.40
CA LEU A 55 -1.27 -9.46 -0.53
C LEU A 55 -1.15 -8.96 0.91
N ASN A 56 -1.76 -9.67 1.85
CA ASN A 56 -1.53 -9.53 3.29
C ASN A 56 -0.99 -10.86 3.85
N ASP A 57 -0.22 -10.76 4.92
CA ASP A 57 0.32 -11.86 5.70
C ASP A 57 -0.40 -11.88 7.05
N ASP A 58 -1.40 -12.74 7.25
CA ASP A 58 -2.22 -12.76 8.47
C ASP A 58 -1.41 -13.03 9.75
N ASP A 59 -0.21 -13.61 9.63
CA ASP A 59 0.67 -13.88 10.77
C ASP A 59 1.44 -12.62 11.22
N ARG A 60 1.43 -11.54 10.42
CA ARG A 60 2.07 -10.27 10.76
C ARG A 60 1.09 -9.33 11.47
N PRO A 61 1.53 -8.62 12.51
CA PRO A 61 0.67 -7.71 13.24
C PRO A 61 0.28 -6.48 12.39
N ALA A 62 -0.81 -5.82 12.78
CA ALA A 62 -1.29 -4.61 12.09
C ALA A 62 -0.52 -3.34 12.46
N PHE A 63 0.13 -3.30 13.63
CA PHE A 63 0.90 -2.12 14.05
C PHE A 63 2.11 -1.91 13.15
N ILE A 64 2.38 -0.66 12.83
CA ILE A 64 3.52 -0.27 12.00
C ILE A 64 4.69 0.05 12.93
N SER A 65 5.70 -0.81 12.93
CA SER A 65 6.97 -0.56 13.64
C SER A 65 8.00 0.06 12.71
N GLY A 66 8.87 0.91 13.25
CA GLY A 66 9.98 1.47 12.49
C GLY A 66 9.57 2.48 11.43
N ALA A 67 8.48 3.23 11.65
CA ALA A 67 8.21 4.42 10.83
C ALA A 67 9.28 5.48 11.10
N ASP A 68 9.85 6.03 10.02
CA ASP A 68 10.89 7.04 10.06
C ASP A 68 10.37 8.39 10.58
N ASN A 69 11.30 9.28 10.95
CA ASN A 69 10.97 10.68 11.17
C ASN A 69 10.96 11.45 9.84
N PHE A 70 9.86 11.28 9.09
CA PHE A 70 9.68 11.91 7.77
C PHE A 70 9.01 13.29 7.85
N SER A 71 9.04 14.05 6.76
CA SER A 71 8.35 15.34 6.67
C SER A 71 6.83 15.18 6.79
N PHE A 72 6.20 16.00 7.64
CA PHE A 72 4.77 15.91 7.99
C PHE A 72 4.39 14.68 8.82
N ARG A 73 5.34 14.07 9.55
CA ARG A 73 5.10 12.92 10.43
C ARG A 73 4.04 13.19 11.50
N GLU A 74 3.89 14.44 11.92
CA GLU A 74 2.85 14.93 12.83
C GLU A 74 1.42 14.80 12.27
N ASN A 75 1.26 14.69 10.95
CA ASN A 75 -0.03 14.44 10.32
C ASN A 75 -0.46 12.98 10.43
N CYS A 76 0.38 12.11 10.98
CA CYS A 76 0.12 10.68 11.12
C CYS A 76 0.06 10.25 12.59
N ASN A 77 -1.07 9.64 12.96
CA ASN A 77 -1.28 8.99 14.25
C ASN A 77 -1.07 7.48 14.09
N TYR A 78 -0.17 6.94 14.90
CA TYR A 78 0.16 5.51 14.91
C TYR A 78 -0.38 4.88 16.19
N SER A 79 -1.06 3.75 16.03
CA SER A 79 -1.60 2.95 17.12
C SER A 79 -1.24 1.48 16.95
N THR A 80 -1.67 0.65 17.91
CA THR A 80 -1.58 -0.81 17.81
C THR A 80 -2.42 -1.37 16.67
N GLU A 81 -3.45 -0.64 16.20
CA GLU A 81 -4.25 -1.07 15.05
C GLU A 81 -3.62 -0.68 13.70
N GLY A 82 -2.67 0.26 13.66
CA GLY A 82 -2.03 0.69 12.41
C GLY A 82 -1.75 2.19 12.38
N VAL A 83 -2.14 2.86 11.29
CA VAL A 83 -1.86 4.30 11.08
C VAL A 83 -3.03 5.04 10.44
N VAL A 84 -3.25 6.28 10.89
CA VAL A 84 -4.15 7.26 10.26
C VAL A 84 -3.34 8.49 9.90
N CYS A 85 -3.38 8.92 8.64
CA CYS A 85 -2.62 10.06 8.14
C CYS A 85 -3.52 11.07 7.41
N LYS A 86 -3.34 12.37 7.68
CA LYS A 86 -3.88 13.45 6.87
C LYS A 86 -2.87 13.85 5.78
N VAL A 87 -3.23 13.64 4.52
CA VAL A 87 -2.31 13.90 3.40
C VAL A 87 -2.10 15.41 3.23
N PRO A 88 -0.85 15.92 3.29
CA PRO A 88 -0.56 17.34 3.08
C PRO A 88 -0.92 17.82 1.67
N ALA A 89 -1.11 19.12 1.51
CA ALA A 89 -1.25 19.74 0.19
C ALA A 89 -0.01 19.44 -0.69
N GLY A 90 -0.24 19.16 -1.98
CA GLY A 90 0.84 18.84 -2.94
C GLY A 90 1.57 17.52 -2.67
N HIS A 91 1.00 16.63 -1.85
CA HIS A 91 1.56 15.33 -1.52
C HIS A 91 0.54 14.20 -1.71
N TYR A 92 1.04 12.98 -1.79
CA TYR A 92 0.23 11.77 -1.98
C TYR A 92 0.63 10.69 -1.00
N PHE A 93 -0.35 9.87 -0.60
CA PHE A 93 -0.12 8.66 0.19
C PHE A 93 -0.09 7.44 -0.73
N MET A 94 1.04 6.72 -0.73
CA MET A 94 1.28 5.57 -1.58
C MET A 94 1.38 4.31 -0.73
N MET A 95 0.75 3.23 -1.19
CA MET A 95 0.90 1.90 -0.60
C MET A 95 1.18 0.88 -1.70
N GLY A 96 2.03 -0.09 -1.37
CA GLY A 96 2.29 -1.25 -2.22
C GLY A 96 1.14 -2.26 -2.19
N ASP A 97 1.09 -3.12 -3.20
CA ASP A 97 0.19 -4.27 -3.29
C ASP A 97 0.59 -5.37 -2.30
N ASN A 98 1.88 -5.64 -2.11
CA ASN A 98 2.41 -6.54 -1.09
C ASN A 98 2.48 -5.80 0.27
N ARG A 99 1.32 -5.66 0.93
CA ARG A 99 1.11 -4.74 2.05
C ARG A 99 2.04 -4.97 3.22
N ASP A 100 2.32 -6.22 3.57
CA ASP A 100 3.19 -6.51 4.71
C ASP A 100 4.69 -6.49 4.36
N ASN A 101 5.05 -6.49 3.07
CA ASN A 101 6.46 -6.44 2.62
C ASN A 101 6.83 -5.15 1.87
N SER A 102 5.92 -4.17 1.83
CA SER A 102 6.14 -2.88 1.19
C SER A 102 6.57 -1.83 2.20
N LEU A 103 7.79 -1.32 2.05
CA LEU A 103 8.19 -0.05 2.66
C LEU A 103 7.60 1.07 1.81
N ASP A 104 6.50 1.65 2.28
CA ASP A 104 5.74 2.70 1.59
C ASP A 104 5.40 3.87 2.53
N SER A 105 4.41 4.70 2.19
CA SER A 105 4.08 5.90 2.94
C SER A 105 3.71 5.67 4.40
N ARG A 106 3.39 4.42 4.78
CA ARG A 106 3.22 4.04 6.20
C ARG A 106 4.52 4.17 7.01
N TYR A 107 5.67 4.05 6.35
CA TYR A 107 7.00 4.04 6.98
C TYR A 107 7.79 5.31 6.69
N TRP A 108 7.90 5.73 5.43
CA TRP A 108 8.76 6.85 5.01
C TRP A 108 8.00 8.11 4.59
N GLY A 109 6.67 8.11 4.72
CA GLY A 109 5.86 9.33 4.59
C GLY A 109 5.34 9.63 3.18
N PHE A 110 4.97 10.89 2.95
CA PHE A 110 4.20 11.28 1.77
C PHE A 110 5.10 11.56 0.56
N VAL A 111 4.58 11.28 -0.65
CA VAL A 111 5.28 11.55 -1.91
C VAL A 111 4.91 12.95 -2.41
N PRO A 112 5.86 13.88 -2.59
CA PRO A 112 5.60 15.17 -3.20
C PRO A 112 5.15 15.03 -4.66
N GLU A 113 4.17 15.82 -5.10
CA GLU A 113 3.64 15.81 -6.47
C GLU A 113 4.73 15.96 -7.54
N LYS A 114 5.70 16.84 -7.29
CA LYS A 114 6.85 17.09 -8.18
C LYS A 114 7.73 15.86 -8.43
N ASN A 115 7.66 14.85 -7.57
CA ASN A 115 8.42 13.60 -7.72
C ASN A 115 7.63 12.53 -8.52
N ILE A 116 6.39 12.81 -8.91
CA ILE A 116 5.55 11.88 -9.67
C ILE A 116 5.76 12.16 -11.16
N VAL A 117 6.53 11.28 -11.81
CA VAL A 117 6.86 11.40 -13.24
C VAL A 117 5.78 10.80 -14.17
N GLY A 118 4.78 10.10 -13.62
CA GLY A 118 3.69 9.49 -14.37
C GLY A 118 3.03 8.31 -13.64
N LYS A 119 1.98 7.71 -14.22
CA LYS A 119 1.41 6.45 -13.73
C LYS A 119 2.47 5.34 -13.87
N ALA A 120 2.64 4.47 -12.88
CA ALA A 120 3.51 3.31 -13.02
C ALA A 120 2.99 2.41 -14.17
N PHE A 121 3.72 2.38 -15.29
CA PHE A 121 3.44 1.51 -16.44
C PHE A 121 4.59 0.54 -16.73
N PHE A 122 5.64 0.53 -15.89
CA PHE A 122 6.83 -0.29 -16.10
C PHE A 122 7.42 -0.81 -14.78
N VAL A 123 7.75 -2.10 -14.74
CA VAL A 123 8.55 -2.71 -13.67
C VAL A 123 10.02 -2.49 -14.03
N TRP A 124 10.70 -1.57 -13.35
CA TRP A 124 12.12 -1.31 -13.58
C TRP A 124 13.00 -2.22 -12.70
N MET A 125 13.86 -3.01 -13.35
CA MET A 125 14.84 -3.98 -12.80
C MET A 125 14.27 -5.19 -12.02
N ASN A 126 13.89 -6.24 -12.76
CA ASN A 126 13.73 -7.60 -12.23
C ASN A 126 14.68 -8.56 -12.98
N PHE A 127 15.90 -8.79 -12.44
CA PHE A 127 16.89 -9.69 -13.06
C PHE A 127 16.75 -11.15 -12.60
N GLY A 128 15.64 -11.54 -11.96
CA GLY A 128 15.49 -12.87 -11.37
C GLY A 128 14.47 -13.79 -12.06
N ASN A 129 13.46 -13.25 -12.75
CA ASN A 129 12.37 -14.10 -13.26
C ASN A 129 11.72 -13.54 -14.54
N PHE A 130 12.14 -14.06 -15.70
CA PHE A 130 11.60 -13.70 -17.02
C PHE A 130 10.10 -14.03 -17.20
N LYS A 131 9.44 -14.74 -16.26
CA LYS A 131 7.98 -14.98 -16.28
C LYS A 131 7.14 -13.83 -15.68
N ARG A 132 7.77 -12.87 -14.98
CA ARG A 132 7.08 -11.70 -14.38
C ARG A 132 7.25 -10.41 -15.19
N ILE A 133 7.99 -10.48 -16.30
CA ILE A 133 7.98 -9.45 -17.33
C ILE A 133 6.64 -9.61 -18.03
N GLY A 134 5.73 -8.66 -17.84
CA GLY A 134 4.43 -8.68 -18.51
C GLY A 134 4.64 -8.83 -20.02
N SER A 135 4.32 -10.00 -20.55
CA SER A 135 4.33 -10.28 -21.98
C SER A 135 2.89 -10.30 -22.44
N PHE A 136 2.37 -9.27 -23.10
CA PHE A 136 1.08 -9.41 -23.76
C PHE A 136 1.02 -8.62 -25.07
N ASN A 137 0.51 -9.32 -26.09
CA ASN A 137 -0.27 -8.73 -27.18
C ASN A 137 -1.50 -7.99 -26.64
#